data_AF-A0A8X7QWX6-F1
#
_entry.id   AF-A0A8X7QWX6-F1
#
_cell.length_a   1.000
_cell.length_b   1.000
_cell.length_c   1.000
_cell.angle_alpha   90.00
_cell.angle_beta   90.00
_cell.angle_gamma   90.00
#
_symmetry.space_group_name_H-M   'P 1'
#
loop_
_entity.id
_entity.type
_entity.pdbx_description
1 polymer ?
#
loop_
_entity_poly.entity_id
_entity_poly.type
_entity_poly.pdbx_seq_one_letter_code
_entity_poly.pdbx_strand_id
1 'polypeptide(L)'
;MERQIMNNKKRLFSVEPTELSPSEVFTRKYTSHLVPALKKLNMDKSPSPINQLTVKHEVDKALALSAQEFAWSGFLLQKLSSHFLELVLCF
;
A
#
# COMPACT_ATOMS: atom_id res chain seq x y z
N MET A 1 54.61 20.42 -19.96
CA MET A 1 53.72 20.00 -18.86
C MET A 1 52.79 21.18 -18.63
N GLU A 2 51.51 21.09 -18.99
CA GLU A 2 50.49 22.10 -18.63
C GLU A 2 49.12 21.58 -19.09
N ARG A 3 48.35 21.00 -18.18
CA ARG A 3 46.92 20.72 -18.38
C ARG A 3 46.16 21.81 -17.65
N GLN A 4 45.60 22.77 -18.40
CA GLN A 4 44.67 23.74 -17.83
C GLN A 4 43.40 23.01 -17.39
N ILE A 5 43.22 22.92 -16.08
CA ILE A 5 42.06 22.32 -15.43
C ILE A 5 40.90 23.32 -15.59
N MET A 6 40.03 23.04 -16.57
CA MET A 6 38.83 23.82 -16.82
C MET A 6 37.85 23.71 -15.65
N ASN A 7 37.68 24.82 -14.95
CA ASN A 7 36.42 25.33 -14.42
C ASN A 7 35.42 24.28 -13.91
N ASN A 8 35.60 23.97 -12.64
CA ASN A 8 34.63 23.55 -11.64
C ASN A 8 33.32 24.38 -11.66
N LYS A 9 32.49 24.17 -12.69
CA LYS A 9 31.07 24.49 -12.68
C LYS A 9 30.37 23.51 -11.73
N LYS A 10 30.31 23.89 -10.45
CA LYS A 10 29.47 23.26 -9.44
C LYS A 10 28.05 23.22 -9.98
N ARG A 11 27.59 22.06 -10.44
CA ARG A 11 26.18 21.81 -10.73
C ARG A 11 25.46 21.98 -9.40
N LEU A 12 24.83 23.13 -9.21
CA LEU A 12 23.86 23.33 -8.14
C LEU A 12 22.69 22.42 -8.49
N PHE A 13 22.62 21.28 -7.83
CA PHE A 13 21.40 20.49 -7.81
C PHE A 13 20.35 21.36 -7.13
N SER A 14 19.33 21.75 -7.91
CA SER A 14 18.09 22.27 -7.36
C SER A 14 17.61 21.25 -6.33
N VAL A 15 17.44 21.68 -5.09
CA VAL A 15 16.79 20.87 -4.05
C VAL A 15 15.32 20.81 -4.42
N GLU A 16 15.01 19.86 -5.29
CA GLU A 16 13.65 19.45 -5.63
C GLU A 16 12.93 19.07 -4.33
N PRO A 17 11.66 19.47 -4.13
CA PRO A 17 10.92 19.11 -2.92
C PRO A 17 10.94 17.59 -2.84
N THR A 18 11.51 17.04 -1.78
CA THR A 18 11.72 15.60 -1.53
C THR A 18 10.66 14.76 -2.22
N GLU A 19 10.94 14.35 -3.47
CA GLU A 19 10.05 13.53 -4.28
C GLU A 19 9.97 12.22 -3.51
N LEU A 20 8.93 12.07 -2.67
CA LEU A 20 8.75 10.88 -1.85
C LEU A 20 8.77 9.70 -2.80
N SER A 21 9.66 8.76 -2.51
CA SER A 21 9.84 7.59 -3.36
C SER A 21 8.46 6.92 -3.56
N PRO A 22 8.17 6.36 -4.74
CA PRO A 22 6.92 5.64 -4.97
C PRO A 22 6.63 4.57 -3.88
N SER A 23 7.68 4.00 -3.31
CA SER A 23 7.65 3.12 -2.13
C SER A 23 7.17 3.79 -0.84
N GLU A 24 7.56 5.03 -0.56
CA GLU A 24 7.08 5.76 0.62
C GLU A 24 5.61 6.14 0.47
N VAL A 25 5.20 6.59 -0.72
CA VAL A 25 3.79 6.89 -1.02
C VAL A 25 2.94 5.62 -0.86
N PHE A 26 3.41 4.50 -1.38
CA PHE A 26 2.76 3.20 -1.21
C PHE A 26 2.68 2.79 0.26
N THR A 27 3.80 2.81 0.97
CA THR A 27 3.89 2.40 2.38
C THR A 27 2.95 3.24 3.26
N ARG A 28 2.90 4.55 3.01
CA ARG A 28 2.01 5.46 3.74
C ARG A 28 0.54 5.16 3.48
N LYS A 29 0.16 4.90 2.22
CA LYS A 29 -1.21 4.48 1.87
C LYS A 29 -1.55 3.12 2.51
N TYR A 30 -0.65 2.16 2.45
CA TYR A 30 -0.84 0.82 3.00
C TYR A 30 -1.04 0.84 4.52
N THR A 31 -0.16 1.53 5.24
CA THR A 31 -0.27 1.67 6.70
C THR A 31 -1.53 2.42 7.13
N SER A 32 -1.99 3.42 6.36
CA SER A 32 -3.22 4.16 6.66
C SER A 32 -4.49 3.30 6.63
N HIS A 33 -4.53 2.27 5.78
CA HIS A 33 -5.65 1.33 5.71
C HIS A 33 -5.47 0.14 6.66
N LEU A 34 -4.23 -0.34 6.81
CA LEU A 34 -3.90 -1.50 7.62
C LEU A 34 -4.11 -1.24 9.12
N VAL A 35 -3.64 -0.09 9.63
CA VAL A 35 -3.67 0.21 11.07
C VAL A 35 -5.11 0.24 11.62
N PRO A 36 -6.08 0.93 10.99
CA PRO A 36 -7.48 0.89 11.41
C PRO A 36 -8.11 -0.50 11.32
N ALA A 37 -7.78 -1.27 10.28
CA ALA A 37 -8.30 -2.63 10.10
C ALA A 37 -7.84 -3.57 11.23
N LEU A 38 -6.53 -3.56 11.52
CA LEU A 38 -5.98 -4.33 12.64
C LEU A 38 -6.52 -3.88 14.00
N LYS A 39 -6.77 -2.58 14.17
CA LYS A 39 -7.38 -2.07 15.40
C LYS A 39 -8.80 -2.58 15.60
N LYS A 40 -9.63 -2.61 14.55
CA LYS A 40 -11.00 -3.15 14.60
C LYS A 40 -10.99 -4.64 14.98
N LEU A 41 -10.08 -5.41 14.39
CA LEU A 41 -9.92 -6.85 14.67
C LEU A 41 -9.47 -7.16 16.10
N ASN A 42 -8.68 -6.29 16.72
CA ASN A 42 -8.27 -6.47 18.11
C ASN A 42 -9.37 -6.11 19.14
N MET A 43 -10.42 -5.40 18.72
CA MET A 43 -11.56 -5.09 19.60
C MET A 43 -12.57 -6.25 19.67
N ASP A 44 -12.69 -7.05 18.62
CA ASP A 44 -13.53 -8.26 18.59
C ASP A 44 -12.79 -9.45 19.22
N LYS A 45 -12.75 -9.46 20.56
CA LYS A 45 -12.01 -10.40 21.42
C LYS A 45 -12.61 -11.82 21.45
N SER A 46 -12.78 -12.44 20.29
CA SER A 46 -12.96 -13.89 20.18
C SER A 46 -12.13 -14.41 19.00
N PRO A 47 -11.04 -15.17 19.23
CA PRO A 47 -10.25 -15.76 18.17
C PRO A 47 -11.04 -16.90 17.52
N SER A 48 -12.00 -16.55 16.68
CA SER A 48 -12.68 -17.49 15.79
C SER A 48 -11.85 -17.64 14.50
N PRO A 49 -11.86 -18.82 13.84
CA PRO A 49 -11.25 -18.99 12.52
C PRO A 49 -11.82 -18.01 11.47
N ILE A 50 -13.03 -17.48 11.71
CA ILE A 50 -13.66 -16.42 10.92
C ILE A 50 -12.83 -15.13 10.99
N ASN A 51 -12.27 -14.78 12.16
CA ASN A 51 -11.44 -13.57 12.29
C ASN A 51 -10.17 -13.63 11.46
N GLN A 52 -9.54 -14.79 11.26
CA GLN A 52 -8.34 -14.90 10.40
C GLN A 52 -8.66 -14.68 8.92
N LEU A 53 -9.78 -15.21 8.43
CA LEU A 53 -10.26 -14.94 7.07
C LEU A 53 -10.60 -13.46 6.88
N THR A 54 -11.23 -12.83 7.88
CA THR A 54 -11.52 -11.39 7.87
C THR A 54 -10.25 -10.55 7.89
N VAL A 55 -9.24 -10.90 8.71
CA VAL A 55 -7.93 -10.23 8.70
C VAL A 55 -7.31 -10.30 7.32
N LYS A 56 -7.26 -11.51 6.74
CA LYS A 56 -6.68 -11.73 5.42
C LYS A 56 -7.41 -10.91 4.34
N HIS A 57 -8.74 -10.88 4.40
CA HIS A 57 -9.56 -10.11 3.46
C HIS A 57 -9.30 -8.60 3.55
N GLU A 58 -9.18 -8.06 4.76
CA GLU A 58 -8.87 -6.64 4.95
C GLU A 58 -7.44 -6.28 4.56
N VAL A 59 -6.47 -7.16 4.84
CA VAL A 59 -5.07 -7.01 4.40
C VAL A 59 -4.99 -7.01 2.87
N ASP A 60 -5.63 -7.99 2.21
CA ASP A 60 -5.63 -8.09 0.75
C ASP A 60 -6.33 -6.87 0.11
N LYS A 61 -7.40 -6.34 0.72
CA LYS A 61 -8.06 -5.09 0.29
C LYS A 61 -7.13 -3.88 0.45
N ALA A 62 -6.49 -3.73 1.60
CA ALA A 62 -5.54 -2.64 1.85
C ALA A 62 -4.37 -2.67 0.85
N LEU A 63 -3.90 -3.87 0.49
CA LEU A 63 -2.88 -4.08 -0.52
C LEU A 63 -3.35 -3.60 -1.90
N ALA A 64 -4.54 -4.02 -2.36
CA ALA A 64 -5.09 -3.57 -3.64
C ALA A 64 -5.29 -2.04 -3.69
N LEU A 65 -5.90 -1.45 -2.66
CA LEU A 65 -6.15 -0.02 -2.60
C LEU A 65 -4.86 0.82 -2.58
N SER A 66 -3.79 0.28 -2.01
CA SER A 66 -2.49 0.96 -1.99
C SER A 66 -1.75 0.88 -3.32
N ALA A 67 -2.01 -0.17 -4.10
CA ALA A 67 -1.43 -0.43 -5.40
C ALA A 67 -2.37 -0.10 -6.57
N GLN A 68 -3.30 0.85 -6.42
CA GLN A 68 -4.31 1.17 -7.45
C GLN A 68 -3.70 1.56 -8.81
N GLU A 69 -2.48 2.09 -8.80
CA GLU A 69 -1.69 2.42 -9.99
C GLU A 69 -1.25 1.16 -10.79
N PHE A 70 -1.38 -0.04 -10.23
CA PHE A 70 -0.98 -1.29 -10.84
C PHE A 70 -2.19 -2.08 -11.36
N ALA A 71 -2.13 -2.58 -12.59
CA ALA A 71 -3.23 -3.31 -13.24
C ALA A 71 -3.73 -4.55 -12.46
N TRP A 72 -2.86 -5.21 -11.68
CA TRP A 72 -3.24 -6.37 -10.88
C TRP A 72 -4.10 -6.01 -9.66
N SER A 73 -4.07 -4.75 -9.19
CA SER A 73 -4.84 -4.30 -8.03
C SER A 73 -6.34 -4.34 -8.28
N GLY A 74 -6.78 -3.94 -9.49
CA GLY A 74 -8.18 -3.98 -9.90
C GLY A 74 -8.73 -5.40 -9.93
N PHE A 75 -7.95 -6.33 -10.49
CA PHE A 75 -8.31 -7.76 -10.48
C PHE A 75 -8.38 -8.33 -9.06
N LEU A 76 -7.41 -7.99 -8.20
CA LEU A 76 -7.42 -8.42 -6.80
C LEU A 76 -8.66 -7.89 -6.06
N LEU A 77 -8.99 -6.62 -6.23
CA LEU A 77 -10.16 -5.99 -5.62
C LEU A 77 -11.46 -6.67 -6.07
N GLN A 78 -11.58 -6.95 -7.37
CA GLN A 78 -12.73 -7.68 -7.93
C GLN A 78 -12.84 -9.08 -7.32
N LYS A 79 -11.73 -9.83 -7.26
CA LYS A 79 -11.69 -11.17 -6.65
C LYS A 79 -12.09 -11.16 -5.18
N LEU A 80 -11.65 -10.16 -4.41
CA LEU A 80 -12.02 -9.98 -3.00
C LEU A 80 -13.49 -9.59 -2.82
N SER A 81 -14.08 -8.86 -3.76
CA SER A 81 -15.50 -8.49 -3.75
C SER A 81 -16.42 -9.66 -4.11
N SER A 82 -16.04 -10.52 -5.05
CA SER A 82 -16.81 -11.73 -5.39
C SER A 82 -16.90 -12.71 -4.22
N HIS A 83 -15.81 -12.88 -3.47
CA HIS A 83 -15.80 -13.77 -2.30
C HIS A 83 -16.64 -13.23 -1.12
N PHE A 84 -16.88 -11.92 -1.08
CA PHE A 84 -17.74 -11.28 -0.07
C PHE A 84 -19.22 -11.40 -0.44
N LEU A 85 -19.55 -11.34 -1.73
CA LEU A 85 -20.91 -11.55 -2.26
C LEU A 85 -21.44 -12.98 -2.02
N GLU A 86 -20.57 -14.00 -2.06
CA GLU A 86 -20.97 -15.38 -1.76
C GLU A 86 -21.37 -15.59 -0.29
N LEU A 87 -20.77 -14.84 0.64
CA LEU A 87 -21.11 -14.89 2.07
C LEU A 87 -22.40 -14.12 2.39
N VAL A 88 -22.72 -13.07 1.64
CA VAL A 88 -23.95 -12.27 1.82
C VAL A 88 -25.18 -12.95 1.20
N LEU A 89 -25.01 -13.83 0.21
CA LEU A 89 -26.09 -14.62 -0.40
C LEU A 89 -26.42 -15.92 0.35
N CYS A 90 -25.68 -16.27 1.41
CA CYS A 90 -25.93 -17.43 2.27
C CYS A 90 -26.65 -17.10 3.59
N PHE A 91 -27.20 -15.88 3.74
CA PHE A 91 -28.04 -15.45 4.88
C PHE A 91 -29.35 -14.86 4.35
#